data_AF-H9U9G6-F1
#
_entry.id   AF-H9U9G6-F1
#
_cell.length_a   1.000
_cell.length_b   1.000
_cell.length_c   1.000
_cell.angle_alpha   90.00
_cell.angle_beta   90.00
_cell.angle_gamma   90.00
#
_symmetry.space_group_name_H-M   'P 1'
#
loop_
_entity.id
_entity.type
_entity.pdbx_description
1 polymer ?
#
loop_
_entity_poly.entity_id
_entity_poly.type
_entity_poly.pdbx_seq_one_letter_code
_entity_poly.pdbx_strand_id
1 'polypeptide(L)'
;IGEDVIDISRVSAEADCFTYDPGFMSTASCQSTITYIDGDKGILRHRGYDIKDLAEKSDFLEVAYLLIYGELPSGEQYNNFTKQVAHHSLVNERLHYLFETFCSSSHPMSIMLAAVGSLSAFYSDLLNFKEADYELTAIRMIAKIHTIAAMSYKYSIGQPFIYPDNSLDFTENFLHMMFATPCTKYKVNPIIKNALNKIFILHADHEQNASTSTVRIAGSSGANPFACISTGIASLWGPAHGGANGAEINMLKEISSSEYIPKYIVKAKDKNDPFRLIGFGHRVYKNYDPQAAVLKETCKEVLKELGQLDNNPLLQIAIELEAIALKDEHFIERKLYPNVDFYSGIIYKAMGIPSQIFTVLFAIARTVGWMAQWKEMHEDPEQKISRPR
;
A
#
# COMPACT_ATOMS: atom_id res chain seq x y z
N ILE A 1 -8.44 1.24 -23.50
CA ILE A 1 -8.87 -0.01 -22.81
C ILE A 1 -9.80 0.37 -21.67
N GLY A 2 -10.68 -0.53 -21.24
CA GLY A 2 -11.74 -0.22 -20.29
C GLY A 2 -13.07 0.05 -20.97
N GLU A 3 -14.03 0.53 -20.19
CA GLU A 3 -15.38 0.88 -20.63
C GLU A 3 -15.41 2.27 -21.29
N ASP A 4 -16.37 2.49 -22.20
CA ASP A 4 -16.62 3.81 -22.77
C ASP A 4 -17.20 4.76 -21.71
N VAL A 5 -16.83 6.04 -21.78
CA VAL A 5 -17.29 7.08 -20.85
C VAL A 5 -18.11 8.14 -21.59
N ILE A 6 -19.07 8.74 -20.90
CA ILE A 6 -19.86 9.87 -21.41
C ILE A 6 -19.26 11.15 -20.83
N ASP A 7 -18.82 12.07 -21.70
CA ASP A 7 -18.39 13.40 -21.26
C ASP A 7 -19.60 14.23 -20.81
N ILE A 8 -19.63 14.54 -19.51
CA ILE A 8 -20.68 15.34 -18.87
C ILE A 8 -20.20 16.74 -18.47
N SER A 9 -19.02 17.18 -18.93
CA SER A 9 -18.40 18.46 -18.52
C SER A 9 -19.27 19.69 -18.85
N ARG A 10 -20.16 19.58 -19.83
CA ARG A 10 -21.06 20.67 -20.27
C ARG A 10 -22.50 20.55 -19.76
N VAL A 11 -22.85 19.47 -19.05
CA VAL A 11 -24.23 19.20 -18.59
C VAL A 11 -24.80 20.36 -17.78
N SER A 12 -24.02 20.93 -16.85
CA SER A 12 -24.50 22.06 -16.05
C SER A 12 -24.77 23.33 -16.87
N ALA A 13 -24.02 23.56 -17.95
CA ALA A 13 -24.18 24.73 -18.80
C ALA A 13 -25.28 24.54 -19.87
N GLU A 14 -25.50 23.30 -20.32
CA GLU A 14 -26.43 22.98 -21.41
C GLU A 14 -27.81 22.49 -20.94
N ALA A 15 -27.90 21.89 -19.74
CA ALA A 15 -29.12 21.25 -19.23
C ALA A 15 -29.60 21.78 -17.86
N ASP A 16 -28.92 22.78 -17.28
CA ASP A 16 -29.25 23.40 -15.98
C ASP A 16 -29.46 22.38 -14.84
N CYS A 17 -28.66 21.31 -14.84
CA CYS A 17 -28.72 20.26 -13.83
C CYS A 17 -27.32 19.69 -13.51
N PHE A 18 -27.23 18.91 -12.43
CA PHE A 18 -26.04 18.15 -12.06
C PHE A 18 -26.35 16.66 -12.03
N THR A 19 -25.33 15.83 -12.24
CA THR A 19 -25.41 14.41 -11.91
C THR A 19 -25.35 14.23 -10.39
N TYR A 20 -25.97 13.15 -9.90
CA TYR A 20 -25.95 12.78 -8.49
C TYR A 20 -25.37 11.38 -8.36
N ASP A 21 -24.11 11.30 -7.94
CA ASP A 21 -23.37 10.04 -7.79
C ASP A 21 -22.59 10.02 -6.45
N PRO A 22 -23.28 9.83 -5.32
CA PRO A 22 -22.62 9.72 -4.02
C PRO A 22 -21.59 8.59 -4.01
N GLY A 23 -20.33 8.94 -3.78
CA GLY A 23 -19.22 7.99 -3.75
C GLY A 23 -18.51 7.77 -5.09
N PHE A 24 -18.90 8.50 -6.15
CA PHE A 24 -18.25 8.45 -7.47
C PHE A 24 -18.24 7.04 -8.09
N MET A 25 -19.32 6.29 -7.89
CA MET A 25 -19.39 4.88 -8.29
C MET A 25 -19.54 4.70 -9.79
N SER A 26 -19.98 5.72 -10.51
CA SER A 26 -20.19 5.72 -11.95
C SER A 26 -19.54 6.93 -12.62
N THR A 27 -18.62 7.59 -11.93
CA THR A 27 -17.94 8.80 -12.41
C THR A 27 -16.45 8.53 -12.61
N ALA A 28 -15.99 8.52 -13.86
CA ALA A 28 -14.57 8.53 -14.18
C ALA A 28 -14.02 9.96 -13.96
N SER A 29 -13.19 10.14 -12.93
CA SER A 29 -12.72 11.48 -12.52
C SER A 29 -11.50 12.00 -13.27
N CYS A 30 -10.78 11.14 -13.99
CA CYS A 30 -9.57 11.52 -14.72
C CYS A 30 -9.24 10.51 -15.83
N GLN A 31 -8.46 10.96 -16.82
CA GLN A 31 -7.71 10.07 -17.69
C GLN A 31 -6.42 9.61 -16.97
N SER A 32 -6.04 8.34 -17.13
CA SER A 32 -4.80 7.83 -16.56
C SER A 32 -4.15 6.79 -17.46
N THR A 33 -2.82 6.74 -17.41
CA THR A 33 -1.95 5.82 -18.14
C THR A 33 -1.12 4.94 -17.19
N ILE A 34 -1.34 5.05 -15.87
CA ILE A 34 -0.50 4.43 -14.84
C ILE A 34 -0.87 2.96 -14.64
N THR A 35 -2.12 2.71 -14.25
CA THR A 35 -2.59 1.37 -13.86
C THR A 35 -3.93 1.09 -14.52
N TYR A 36 -4.09 -0.15 -14.97
CA TYR A 36 -5.35 -0.65 -15.51
C TYR A 36 -5.82 -1.86 -14.72
N ILE A 37 -7.12 -1.92 -14.45
CA ILE A 37 -7.77 -3.03 -13.76
C ILE A 37 -8.97 -3.51 -14.56
N ASP A 38 -9.06 -4.81 -14.78
CA ASP A 38 -10.28 -5.49 -15.20
C ASP A 38 -10.69 -6.45 -14.09
N GLY A 39 -11.62 -5.99 -13.24
CA GLY A 39 -12.06 -6.72 -12.05
C GLY A 39 -12.78 -8.03 -12.37
N ASP A 40 -13.46 -8.09 -13.51
CA ASP A 40 -14.14 -9.31 -13.96
C ASP A 40 -13.15 -10.36 -14.47
N LYS A 41 -12.06 -9.94 -15.12
CA LYS A 41 -11.02 -10.86 -15.59
C LYS A 41 -9.89 -11.10 -14.59
N GLY A 42 -9.85 -10.37 -13.47
CA GLY A 42 -8.74 -10.46 -12.52
C GLY A 42 -7.42 -9.93 -13.09
N ILE A 43 -7.48 -8.90 -13.94
CA ILE A 43 -6.29 -8.30 -14.56
C ILE A 43 -5.90 -7.06 -13.78
N LEU A 44 -4.62 -6.96 -13.43
CA LEU A 44 -3.97 -5.76 -12.91
C LEU A 44 -2.70 -5.52 -13.71
N ARG A 45 -2.59 -4.32 -14.29
CA ARG A 45 -1.43 -3.93 -15.09
C ARG A 45 -0.88 -2.59 -14.65
N HIS A 46 0.43 -2.50 -14.50
CA HIS A 46 1.15 -1.23 -14.36
C HIS A 46 1.86 -0.92 -15.67
N ARG A 47 1.53 0.23 -16.28
CA ARG A 47 2.08 0.65 -17.59
C ARG A 47 1.98 -0.44 -18.67
N GLY A 48 0.92 -1.24 -18.62
CA GLY A 48 0.67 -2.35 -19.55
C GLY A 48 1.30 -3.70 -19.17
N TYR A 49 2.24 -3.74 -18.23
CA TYR A 49 2.85 -4.98 -17.72
C TYR A 49 1.95 -5.66 -16.70
N ASP A 50 1.82 -6.99 -16.80
CA ASP A 50 1.05 -7.78 -15.84
C ASP A 50 1.68 -7.75 -14.44
N ILE A 51 0.86 -7.58 -13.41
CA ILE A 51 1.36 -7.50 -12.03
C ILE A 51 2.12 -8.76 -11.62
N LYS A 52 1.73 -9.93 -12.13
CA LYS A 52 2.41 -11.19 -11.81
C LYS A 52 3.82 -11.20 -12.38
N ASP A 53 3.99 -10.74 -13.62
CA ASP A 53 5.29 -10.65 -14.26
C ASP A 53 6.22 -9.69 -13.49
N LEU A 54 5.70 -8.52 -13.10
CA LEU A 54 6.46 -7.56 -12.29
C LEU A 54 6.86 -8.15 -10.94
N ALA A 55 5.95 -8.82 -10.25
CA ALA A 55 6.25 -9.40 -8.94
C ALA A 55 7.25 -10.58 -9.00
N GLU A 56 7.33 -11.29 -10.12
CA GLU A 56 8.24 -12.43 -10.30
C GLU A 56 9.61 -12.02 -10.87
N LYS A 57 9.67 -10.95 -11.68
CA LYS A 57 10.85 -10.63 -12.50
C LYS A 57 11.50 -9.28 -12.17
N SER A 58 10.85 -8.44 -11.37
CA SER A 58 11.33 -7.09 -11.03
C SER A 58 11.55 -6.91 -9.53
N ASP A 59 12.21 -5.82 -9.17
CA ASP A 59 12.24 -5.31 -7.80
C ASP A 59 11.37 -4.06 -7.62
N PHE A 60 11.11 -3.69 -6.37
CA PHE A 60 10.24 -2.58 -6.04
C PHE A 60 10.70 -1.24 -6.61
N LEU A 61 12.01 -0.96 -6.67
CA LEU A 61 12.51 0.29 -7.24
C LEU A 61 12.44 0.30 -8.76
N GLU A 62 12.56 -0.84 -9.42
CA GLU A 62 12.31 -0.96 -10.86
C GLU A 62 10.84 -0.67 -11.19
N VAL A 63 9.91 -1.23 -10.41
CA VAL A 63 8.47 -0.93 -10.53
C VAL A 63 8.16 0.53 -10.17
N ALA A 64 8.88 1.10 -9.19
CA ALA A 64 8.73 2.50 -8.85
C ALA A 64 9.17 3.43 -9.99
N TYR A 65 10.29 3.11 -10.64
CA TYR A 65 10.71 3.79 -11.85
C TYR A 65 9.64 3.68 -12.94
N LEU A 66 9.16 2.47 -13.23
CA LEU A 66 8.10 2.23 -14.20
C LEU A 66 6.86 3.11 -13.96
N LEU A 67 6.39 3.19 -12.71
CA LEU A 67 5.21 3.98 -12.37
C LEU A 67 5.44 5.49 -12.56
N ILE A 68 6.60 6.01 -12.16
CA ILE A 68 6.92 7.45 -12.26
C ILE A 68 7.21 7.89 -13.70
N TYR A 69 7.94 7.06 -14.46
CA TYR A 69 8.50 7.42 -15.77
C TYR A 69 7.73 6.85 -16.96
N GLY A 70 6.90 5.82 -16.75
CA GLY A 70 6.07 5.22 -17.80
C GLY A 70 6.69 4.00 -18.50
N GLU A 71 8.01 3.81 -18.40
CA GLU A 71 8.76 2.72 -19.03
C GLU A 71 9.72 2.06 -18.04
N LEU A 72 10.12 0.81 -18.30
CA LEU A 72 11.13 0.13 -17.51
C LEU A 72 12.51 0.78 -17.74
N PRO A 73 13.34 0.93 -16.70
CA PRO A 73 14.64 1.57 -16.83
C PRO A 73 15.64 0.68 -17.57
N SER A 74 16.54 1.31 -18.34
CA SER A 74 17.82 0.67 -18.69
C SER A 74 18.70 0.48 -17.45
N GLY A 75 19.74 -0.36 -17.56
CA GLY A 75 20.67 -0.60 -16.44
C GLY A 75 21.33 0.67 -15.90
N GLU A 76 21.62 1.66 -16.76
CA GLU A 76 22.18 2.95 -16.33
C GLU A 76 21.13 3.80 -15.59
N GLN A 77 19.91 3.90 -16.14
CA GLN A 77 18.81 4.62 -15.52
C GLN A 77 18.46 4.05 -14.14
N TYR A 78 18.40 2.72 -14.03
CA TYR A 78 18.13 2.02 -12.78
C TYR A 78 19.23 2.30 -11.73
N ASN A 79 20.50 2.18 -12.12
CA ASN A 79 21.62 2.46 -11.22
C ASN A 79 21.66 3.94 -10.77
N ASN A 80 21.28 4.88 -11.64
CA ASN A 80 21.18 6.28 -11.25
C ASN A 80 20.00 6.53 -10.30
N PHE A 81 18.83 5.96 -10.61
CA PHE A 81 17.62 6.11 -9.80
C PHE A 81 17.81 5.54 -8.38
N THR A 82 18.33 4.31 -8.26
CA THR A 82 18.61 3.68 -6.97
C THR A 82 19.61 4.48 -6.13
N LYS A 83 20.67 5.02 -6.74
CA LYS A 83 21.62 5.91 -6.05
C LYS A 83 20.97 7.19 -5.54
N GLN A 84 20.10 7.81 -6.34
CA GLN A 84 19.39 9.02 -5.93
C GLN A 84 18.42 8.74 -4.76
N VAL A 85 17.68 7.63 -4.83
CA VAL A 85 16.81 7.19 -3.72
C VAL A 85 17.63 6.95 -2.45
N ALA A 86 18.74 6.20 -2.54
CA ALA A 86 19.62 5.95 -1.39
C ALA A 86 20.20 7.25 -0.82
N HIS A 87 20.67 8.17 -1.68
CA HIS A 87 21.24 9.45 -1.28
C HIS A 87 20.24 10.33 -0.50
N HIS A 88 18.95 10.27 -0.82
CA HIS A 88 17.91 11.05 -0.18
C HIS A 88 17.20 10.35 1.00
N SER A 89 17.67 9.17 1.42
CA SER A 89 17.01 8.35 2.44
C SER A 89 17.05 8.94 3.87
N LEU A 90 18.07 9.74 4.16
CA LEU A 90 18.18 10.45 5.45
C LEU A 90 17.07 11.49 5.61
N VAL A 91 16.45 11.51 6.78
CA VAL A 91 15.51 12.57 7.19
C VAL A 91 16.27 13.71 7.87
N ASN A 92 15.67 14.90 7.93
CA ASN A 92 16.26 15.99 8.71
C ASN A 92 16.28 15.61 10.19
N GLU A 93 17.41 15.82 10.87
CA GLU A 93 17.58 15.50 12.30
C GLU A 93 16.50 16.11 13.20
N ARG A 94 15.93 17.27 12.83
CA ARG A 94 14.84 17.88 13.59
C ARG A 94 13.57 17.03 13.62
N LEU A 95 13.41 16.10 12.68
CA LEU A 95 12.30 15.16 12.67
C LEU A 95 12.34 14.25 13.91
N HIS A 96 13.52 13.96 14.46
CA HIS A 96 13.65 13.15 15.69
C HIS A 96 12.89 13.79 16.86
N TYR A 97 13.00 15.12 17.01
CA TYR A 97 12.26 15.85 18.05
C TYR A 97 10.74 15.80 17.85
N LEU A 98 10.26 15.76 16.60
CA LEU A 98 8.82 15.58 16.35
C LEU A 98 8.36 14.21 16.87
N PHE A 99 9.13 13.15 16.63
CA PHE A 99 8.80 11.81 17.14
C PHE A 99 8.74 11.78 18.67
N GLU A 100 9.63 12.51 19.35
CA GLU A 100 9.65 12.61 20.82
C GLU A 100 8.41 13.31 21.41
N THR A 101 7.64 14.07 20.61
CA THR A 101 6.41 14.72 21.09
C THR A 101 5.21 13.79 21.21
N PHE A 102 5.23 12.63 20.54
CA PHE A 102 4.11 11.70 20.60
C PHE A 102 4.08 10.94 21.93
N CYS A 103 2.95 10.31 22.24
CA CYS A 103 2.91 9.30 23.31
C CYS A 103 3.50 7.98 22.79
N SER A 104 4.16 7.20 23.65
CA SER A 104 4.66 5.87 23.29
C SER A 104 3.57 4.89 22.84
N SER A 105 2.31 5.12 23.26
CA SER A 105 1.13 4.36 22.84
C SER A 105 0.48 4.85 21.54
N SER A 106 1.03 5.89 20.90
CA SER A 106 0.46 6.46 19.67
C SER A 106 0.49 5.44 18.53
N HIS A 107 -0.59 5.39 17.76
CA HIS A 107 -0.68 4.47 16.63
C HIS A 107 0.37 4.84 15.57
N PRO A 108 1.15 3.89 15.03
CA PRO A 108 2.21 4.17 14.05
C PRO A 108 1.74 4.93 12.80
N MET A 109 0.53 4.65 12.29
CA MET A 109 -0.07 5.44 11.20
C MET A 109 -0.25 6.93 11.55
N SER A 110 -0.62 7.26 12.79
CA SER A 110 -0.75 8.65 13.22
C SER A 110 0.59 9.36 13.25
N ILE A 111 1.63 8.68 13.72
CA ILE A 111 3.01 9.19 13.73
C ILE A 111 3.49 9.41 12.31
N MET A 112 3.31 8.41 11.43
CA MET A 112 3.71 8.46 10.03
C MET A 112 3.00 9.60 9.27
N LEU A 113 1.68 9.75 9.46
CA LEU A 113 0.89 10.84 8.89
C LEU A 113 1.48 12.21 9.26
N ALA A 114 1.74 12.43 10.55
CA ALA A 114 2.27 13.70 11.06
C ALA A 114 3.71 13.94 10.59
N ALA A 115 4.56 12.92 10.62
CA ALA A 115 5.94 13.01 10.15
C ALA A 115 6.02 13.34 8.66
N VAL A 116 5.24 12.66 7.81
CA VAL A 116 5.19 12.94 6.36
C VAL A 116 4.62 14.34 6.09
N GLY A 117 3.54 14.73 6.77
CA GLY A 117 2.98 16.08 6.62
C GLY A 117 3.98 17.17 7.00
N SER A 118 4.78 16.95 8.06
CA SER A 118 5.81 17.89 8.51
C SER A 118 6.93 18.11 7.49
N LEU A 119 7.17 17.16 6.57
CA LEU A 119 8.16 17.33 5.49
C LEU A 119 7.86 18.55 4.62
N SER A 120 6.60 18.97 4.50
CA SER A 120 6.23 20.20 3.80
C SER A 120 6.87 21.47 4.39
N ALA A 121 7.20 21.48 5.70
CA ALA A 121 7.91 22.59 6.34
C ALA A 121 9.41 22.60 6.02
N PHE A 122 10.00 21.43 5.75
CA PHE A 122 11.41 21.29 5.36
C PHE A 122 11.62 21.53 3.85
N TYR A 123 10.59 21.29 3.04
CA TYR A 123 10.58 21.45 1.58
C TYR A 123 9.56 22.51 1.15
N SER A 124 9.75 23.72 1.70
CA SER A 124 8.88 24.88 1.44
C SER A 124 9.07 25.49 0.05
N ASP A 125 10.19 25.20 -0.61
CA ASP A 125 10.46 25.51 -2.01
C ASP A 125 9.44 24.86 -2.97
N LEU A 126 8.84 23.73 -2.57
CA LEU A 126 7.83 23.02 -3.36
C LEU A 126 6.41 23.60 -3.22
N LEU A 127 6.24 24.78 -2.61
CA LEU A 127 4.94 25.46 -2.57
C LEU A 127 4.52 25.99 -3.95
N ASN A 128 5.48 26.34 -4.82
CA ASN A 128 5.19 26.68 -6.21
C ASN A 128 5.22 25.41 -7.08
N PHE A 129 4.11 24.67 -7.09
CA PHE A 129 4.03 23.40 -7.81
C PHE A 129 4.37 23.51 -9.30
N LYS A 130 4.12 24.65 -9.94
CA LYS A 130 4.39 24.85 -11.39
C LYS A 130 5.86 24.84 -11.75
N GLU A 131 6.73 25.15 -10.79
CA GLU A 131 8.19 25.20 -10.95
C GLU A 131 8.86 24.03 -10.21
N ALA A 132 8.07 23.14 -9.61
CA ALA A 132 8.59 22.03 -8.84
C ALA A 132 9.21 20.97 -9.76
N ASP A 133 10.36 20.45 -9.36
CA ASP A 133 10.92 19.24 -9.93
C ASP A 133 10.11 18.04 -9.39
N TYR A 134 9.13 17.59 -10.19
CA TYR A 134 8.24 16.48 -9.84
C TYR A 134 9.00 15.17 -9.65
N GLU A 135 10.06 14.95 -10.42
CA GLU A 135 10.87 13.74 -10.33
C GLU A 135 11.68 13.72 -9.03
N LEU A 136 12.41 14.79 -8.74
CA LEU A 136 13.17 14.91 -7.50
C LEU A 136 12.25 14.86 -6.27
N THR A 137 11.06 15.42 -6.37
CA THR A 137 10.02 15.31 -5.34
C THR A 137 9.61 13.86 -5.10
N ALA A 138 9.32 13.11 -6.17
CA ALA A 138 8.98 11.69 -6.07
C ALA A 138 10.14 10.88 -5.48
N ILE A 139 11.37 11.10 -5.93
CA ILE A 139 12.57 10.46 -5.39
C ILE A 139 12.72 10.73 -3.88
N ARG A 140 12.60 12.01 -3.45
CA ARG A 140 12.70 12.37 -2.03
C ARG A 140 11.60 11.73 -1.19
N MET A 141 10.38 11.65 -1.71
CA MET A 141 9.26 11.01 -1.02
C MET A 141 9.51 9.50 -0.86
N ILE A 142 9.83 8.80 -1.95
CA ILE A 142 10.10 7.36 -1.97
C ILE A 142 11.28 7.02 -1.04
N ALA A 143 12.33 7.84 -1.04
CA ALA A 143 13.50 7.67 -0.20
C ALA A 143 13.21 7.85 1.30
N LYS A 144 12.28 8.74 1.67
CA LYS A 144 12.05 9.07 3.09
C LYS A 144 10.96 8.23 3.73
N ILE A 145 10.00 7.75 2.95
CA ILE A 145 8.82 7.06 3.48
C ILE A 145 9.22 5.78 4.25
N HIS A 146 10.21 5.04 3.75
CA HIS A 146 10.69 3.83 4.41
C HIS A 146 11.48 4.13 5.71
N THR A 147 12.25 5.22 5.74
CA THR A 147 12.94 5.69 6.95
C THR A 147 11.93 6.11 8.02
N ILE A 148 10.93 6.92 7.65
CA ILE A 148 9.86 7.37 8.56
C ILE A 148 9.04 6.20 9.10
N ALA A 149 8.74 5.21 8.25
CA ALA A 149 8.03 4.00 8.66
C ALA A 149 8.84 3.17 9.67
N ALA A 150 10.14 2.97 9.42
CA ALA A 150 11.01 2.26 10.35
C ALA A 150 11.18 3.01 11.68
N MET A 151 11.30 4.34 11.65
CA MET A 151 11.29 5.18 12.85
C MET A 151 9.98 5.03 13.63
N SER A 152 8.83 4.98 12.94
CA SER A 152 7.51 4.79 13.58
C SER A 152 7.41 3.44 14.28
N TYR A 153 7.97 2.38 13.67
CA TYR A 153 8.08 1.08 14.33
C TYR A 153 8.99 1.12 15.55
N LYS A 154 10.24 1.60 15.40
CA LYS A 154 11.22 1.70 16.48
C LYS A 154 10.69 2.48 17.67
N TYR A 155 10.03 3.60 17.40
CA TYR A 155 9.37 4.42 18.41
C TYR A 155 8.31 3.64 19.18
N SER A 156 7.43 2.91 18.47
CA SER A 156 6.34 2.13 19.08
C SER A 156 6.81 0.99 20.02
N ILE A 157 8.06 0.56 19.88
CA ILE A 157 8.65 -0.50 20.72
C ILE A 157 9.76 0.03 21.66
N GLY A 158 9.95 1.35 21.72
CA GLY A 158 10.93 1.99 22.62
C GLY A 158 12.39 1.68 22.28
N GLN A 159 12.70 1.43 21.01
CA GLN A 159 14.07 1.17 20.53
C GLN A 159 14.68 2.41 19.84
N PRO A 160 16.02 2.54 19.80
CA PRO A 160 16.66 3.62 19.08
C PRO A 160 16.38 3.54 17.57
N PHE A 161 16.33 4.71 16.93
CA PHE A 161 16.27 4.78 15.47
C PHE A 161 17.56 4.26 14.86
N ILE A 162 17.41 3.54 13.76
CA ILE A 162 18.51 3.00 12.96
C ILE A 162 18.56 3.81 11.68
N TYR A 163 19.74 4.31 11.34
CA TYR A 163 19.95 5.08 10.13
C TYR A 163 19.90 4.19 8.88
N PRO A 164 19.53 4.76 7.72
CA PRO A 164 19.69 4.10 6.43
C PRO A 164 21.16 3.73 6.16
N ASP A 165 21.39 2.56 5.57
CA ASP A 165 22.69 2.10 5.07
C ASP A 165 22.66 2.03 3.53
N ASN A 166 23.43 2.90 2.88
CA ASN A 166 23.49 3.00 1.41
C ASN A 166 24.18 1.81 0.73
N SER A 167 24.79 0.88 1.49
CA SER A 167 25.34 -0.37 0.95
C SER A 167 24.27 -1.45 0.74
N LEU A 168 23.08 -1.27 1.32
CA LEU A 168 21.94 -2.17 1.22
C LEU A 168 20.97 -1.69 0.14
N ASP A 169 20.27 -2.63 -0.51
CA ASP A 169 19.17 -2.26 -1.39
C ASP A 169 17.97 -1.71 -0.59
N PHE A 170 16.96 -1.17 -1.29
CA PHE A 170 15.80 -0.53 -0.66
C PHE A 170 15.11 -1.40 0.40
N THR A 171 14.88 -2.68 0.07
CA THR A 171 14.12 -3.58 0.94
C THR A 171 15.00 -4.12 2.06
N GLU A 172 16.27 -4.42 1.77
CA GLU A 172 17.27 -4.80 2.76
C GLU A 172 17.48 -3.68 3.79
N ASN A 173 17.61 -2.45 3.33
CA ASN A 173 17.80 -1.27 4.16
C ASN A 173 16.59 -1.03 5.07
N PHE A 174 15.36 -1.20 4.54
CA PHE A 174 14.17 -1.09 5.37
C PHE A 174 14.11 -2.19 6.46
N LEU A 175 14.40 -3.45 6.13
CA LEU A 175 14.48 -4.54 7.11
C LEU A 175 15.56 -4.29 8.15
N HIS A 176 16.72 -3.78 7.72
CA HIS A 176 17.79 -3.34 8.61
C HIS A 176 17.29 -2.28 9.60
N MET A 177 16.65 -1.21 9.11
CA MET A 177 16.17 -0.13 9.97
C MET A 177 15.05 -0.58 10.93
N MET A 178 14.21 -1.53 10.52
CA MET A 178 13.19 -2.12 11.38
C MET A 178 13.82 -2.95 12.51
N PHE A 179 14.71 -3.89 12.19
CA PHE A 179 15.06 -4.97 13.12
C PHE A 179 16.47 -4.89 13.72
N ALA A 180 17.38 -4.10 13.14
CA ALA A 180 18.71 -3.96 13.71
C ALA A 180 18.70 -3.28 15.08
N THR A 181 19.67 -3.62 15.91
CA THR A 181 19.92 -2.93 17.18
C THR A 181 21.41 -2.61 17.28
N PRO A 182 21.82 -1.62 18.08
CA PRO A 182 23.24 -1.36 18.31
C PRO A 182 23.98 -2.53 18.97
N CYS A 183 23.24 -3.49 19.56
CA CYS A 183 23.80 -4.59 20.33
C CYS A 183 24.35 -5.73 19.46
N THR A 184 23.83 -5.93 18.25
CA THR A 184 24.22 -7.06 17.39
C THR A 184 24.15 -6.69 15.91
N LYS A 185 25.10 -7.20 15.13
CA LYS A 185 25.09 -6.99 13.67
C LYS A 185 23.90 -7.73 13.07
N TYR A 186 22.95 -6.98 12.54
CA TYR A 186 21.79 -7.53 11.85
C TYR A 186 22.19 -8.03 10.45
N LYS A 187 21.76 -9.25 10.10
CA LYS A 187 21.93 -9.84 8.78
C LYS A 187 20.54 -10.05 8.18
N VAL A 188 20.28 -9.42 7.04
CA VAL A 188 19.02 -9.58 6.33
C VAL A 188 18.92 -11.00 5.78
N ASN A 189 17.76 -11.63 5.98
CA ASN A 189 17.45 -12.93 5.39
C ASN A 189 16.96 -12.71 3.94
N PRO A 190 17.60 -13.31 2.91
CA PRO A 190 17.21 -13.12 1.51
C PRO A 190 15.77 -13.52 1.18
N ILE A 191 15.23 -14.57 1.81
CA ILE A 191 13.86 -15.02 1.58
C ILE A 191 12.87 -13.99 2.13
N ILE A 192 13.14 -13.47 3.33
CA ILE A 192 12.32 -12.41 3.95
C ILE A 192 12.38 -11.11 3.14
N LYS A 193 13.57 -10.74 2.65
CA LYS A 193 13.74 -9.61 1.73
C LYS A 193 12.90 -9.79 0.46
N ASN A 194 13.03 -10.92 -0.21
CA ASN A 194 12.31 -11.18 -1.46
C ASN A 194 10.79 -11.19 -1.26
N ALA A 195 10.32 -11.73 -0.14
CA ALA A 195 8.90 -11.70 0.22
C ALA A 195 8.40 -10.26 0.42
N LEU A 196 9.14 -9.43 1.16
CA LEU A 196 8.76 -8.05 1.39
C LEU A 196 8.81 -7.21 0.09
N ASN A 197 9.80 -7.46 -0.77
CA ASN A 197 9.90 -6.83 -2.08
C ASN A 197 8.67 -7.13 -2.95
N LYS A 198 8.24 -8.40 -3.02
CA LYS A 198 7.00 -8.79 -3.70
C LYS A 198 5.79 -8.07 -3.11
N ILE A 199 5.67 -8.04 -1.78
CA ILE A 199 4.56 -7.34 -1.12
C ILE A 199 4.56 -5.85 -1.50
N PHE A 200 5.71 -5.18 -1.52
CA PHE A 200 5.78 -3.78 -1.93
C PHE A 200 5.39 -3.57 -3.40
N ILE A 201 5.82 -4.44 -4.32
CA ILE A 201 5.38 -4.39 -5.72
C ILE A 201 3.86 -4.51 -5.82
N LEU A 202 3.28 -5.51 -5.14
CA LEU A 202 1.85 -5.79 -5.22
C LEU A 202 1.00 -4.66 -4.62
N HIS A 203 1.53 -3.86 -3.72
CA HIS A 203 0.81 -2.72 -3.12
C HIS A 203 1.17 -1.36 -3.74
N ALA A 204 2.05 -1.33 -4.75
CA ALA A 204 2.65 -0.11 -5.28
C ALA A 204 1.63 0.90 -5.82
N ASP A 205 0.64 0.43 -6.59
CA ASP A 205 -0.49 1.24 -7.05
C ASP A 205 -1.75 0.38 -7.22
N HIS A 206 -2.92 1.01 -7.20
CA HIS A 206 -4.19 0.31 -7.45
C HIS A 206 -5.26 1.29 -7.99
N GLU A 207 -4.88 2.03 -9.04
CA GLU A 207 -5.79 2.91 -9.80
C GLU A 207 -6.50 3.95 -8.90
N GLN A 208 -7.76 4.32 -9.16
CA GLN A 208 -8.47 5.43 -8.53
C GLN A 208 -9.20 4.99 -7.24
N ASN A 209 -8.46 4.37 -6.32
CA ASN A 209 -8.97 4.05 -4.99
C ASN A 209 -9.04 5.29 -4.09
N ALA A 210 -9.75 5.18 -2.96
CA ALA A 210 -10.03 6.30 -2.06
C ALA A 210 -8.80 7.15 -1.66
N SER A 211 -7.67 6.51 -1.35
CA SER A 211 -6.45 7.26 -0.97
C SER A 211 -5.77 7.92 -2.17
N THR A 212 -5.73 7.27 -3.33
CA THR A 212 -5.26 7.89 -4.57
C THR A 212 -6.12 9.08 -4.96
N SER A 213 -7.45 8.95 -4.93
CA SER A 213 -8.37 10.05 -5.20
C SER A 213 -8.21 11.19 -4.20
N THR A 214 -7.95 10.88 -2.92
CA THR A 214 -7.68 11.90 -1.90
C THR A 214 -6.40 12.70 -2.23
N VAL A 215 -5.32 12.01 -2.61
CA VAL A 215 -4.06 12.66 -3.03
C VAL A 215 -4.27 13.55 -4.25
N ARG A 216 -5.01 13.07 -5.26
CA ARG A 216 -5.36 13.87 -6.45
C ARG A 216 -6.21 15.09 -6.08
N ILE A 217 -7.26 14.93 -5.28
CA ILE A 217 -8.12 16.04 -4.85
C ILE A 217 -7.31 17.09 -4.09
N ALA A 218 -6.51 16.70 -3.09
CA ALA A 218 -5.65 17.61 -2.34
C ALA A 218 -4.61 18.30 -3.24
N GLY A 219 -3.98 17.54 -4.14
CA GLY A 219 -3.01 18.07 -5.09
C GLY A 219 -3.64 19.08 -6.07
N SER A 220 -4.90 18.87 -6.48
CA SER A 220 -5.56 19.70 -7.49
C SER A 220 -5.74 21.17 -7.06
N SER A 221 -5.65 21.47 -5.76
CA SER A 221 -5.64 22.83 -5.24
C SER A 221 -4.23 23.47 -5.21
N GLY A 222 -3.21 22.77 -5.69
CA GLY A 222 -1.81 23.19 -5.64
C GLY A 222 -1.13 22.97 -4.28
N ALA A 223 -1.64 22.03 -3.46
CA ALA A 223 -1.05 21.75 -2.15
C ALA A 223 0.34 21.10 -2.28
N ASN A 224 1.21 21.35 -1.29
CA ASN A 224 2.55 20.77 -1.24
C ASN A 224 2.48 19.22 -1.37
N PRO A 225 3.35 18.58 -2.17
CA PRO A 225 3.31 17.13 -2.40
C PRO A 225 3.41 16.30 -1.13
N PHE A 226 4.23 16.71 -0.15
CA PHE A 226 4.34 16.01 1.12
C PHE A 226 3.04 16.08 1.93
N ALA A 227 2.36 17.23 1.89
CA ALA A 227 1.04 17.38 2.49
C ALA A 227 -0.01 16.52 1.76
N CYS A 228 0.03 16.46 0.42
CA CYS A 228 -0.85 15.59 -0.37
C CYS A 228 -0.69 14.12 0.02
N ILE A 229 0.55 13.61 0.10
CA ILE A 229 0.79 12.23 0.51
C ILE A 229 0.33 11.97 1.94
N SER A 230 0.48 12.93 2.86
CA SER A 230 -0.09 12.82 4.22
C SER A 230 -1.62 12.61 4.21
N THR A 231 -2.35 13.26 3.29
CA THR A 231 -3.80 13.01 3.11
C THR A 231 -4.08 11.61 2.56
N GLY A 232 -3.23 11.08 1.67
CA GLY A 232 -3.29 9.70 1.19
C GLY A 232 -3.12 8.69 2.33
N ILE A 233 -2.15 8.93 3.22
CA ILE A 233 -1.92 8.13 4.43
C ILE A 233 -3.15 8.17 5.35
N ALA A 234 -3.74 9.35 5.55
CA ALA A 234 -4.96 9.51 6.34
C ALA A 234 -6.13 8.70 5.78
N SER A 235 -6.35 8.79 4.46
CA SER A 235 -7.40 8.05 3.75
C SER A 235 -7.14 6.54 3.78
N LEU A 236 -5.88 6.11 3.62
CA LEU A 236 -5.49 4.70 3.72
C LEU A 236 -5.69 4.13 5.13
N TRP A 237 -5.50 4.92 6.17
CA TRP A 237 -5.70 4.49 7.56
C TRP A 237 -7.18 4.22 7.89
N GLY A 238 -8.12 4.70 7.08
CA GLY A 238 -9.55 4.41 7.28
C GLY A 238 -9.83 2.90 7.32
N PRO A 239 -10.63 2.40 8.28
CA PRO A 239 -10.95 0.96 8.39
C PRO A 239 -11.63 0.38 7.15
N ALA A 240 -12.31 1.20 6.35
CA ALA A 240 -12.94 0.79 5.09
C ALA A 240 -11.96 0.77 3.89
N HIS A 241 -10.68 1.09 4.11
CA HIS A 241 -9.60 1.07 3.13
C HIS A 241 -8.46 0.18 3.66
N GLY A 242 -7.24 0.69 3.85
CA GLY A 242 -6.11 -0.08 4.36
C GLY A 242 -6.02 -0.20 5.89
N GLY A 243 -6.88 0.49 6.63
CA GLY A 243 -6.90 0.46 8.10
C GLY A 243 -7.40 -0.86 8.69
N ALA A 244 -8.02 -1.70 7.85
CA ALA A 244 -8.39 -3.07 8.22
C ALA A 244 -7.21 -4.05 8.10
N ASN A 245 -6.06 -3.67 7.56
CA ASN A 245 -4.91 -4.57 7.45
C ASN A 245 -4.47 -5.02 8.85
N GLY A 246 -4.40 -6.33 9.07
CA GLY A 246 -4.16 -6.94 10.38
C GLY A 246 -5.44 -7.34 11.12
N ALA A 247 -6.62 -6.92 10.68
CA ALA A 247 -7.90 -7.37 11.23
C ALA A 247 -8.17 -8.84 10.87
N GLU A 248 -7.64 -9.34 9.74
CA GLU A 248 -7.60 -10.76 9.42
C GLU A 248 -6.81 -11.55 10.48
N ILE A 249 -5.70 -11.02 10.99
CA ILE A 249 -4.94 -11.67 12.07
C ILE A 249 -5.75 -11.69 13.38
N ASN A 250 -6.51 -10.63 13.67
CA ASN A 250 -7.38 -10.61 14.85
C ASN A 250 -8.55 -11.57 14.71
N MET A 251 -9.15 -11.66 13.52
CA MET A 251 -10.18 -12.65 13.19
C MET A 251 -9.65 -14.07 13.36
N LEU A 252 -8.46 -14.39 12.83
CA LEU A 252 -7.85 -15.71 12.98
C LEU A 252 -7.58 -16.05 14.46
N LYS A 253 -7.19 -15.07 15.28
CA LYS A 253 -7.06 -15.24 16.74
C LYS A 253 -8.42 -15.45 17.42
N GLU A 254 -9.48 -14.75 16.99
CA GLU A 254 -10.85 -14.91 17.51
C GLU A 254 -11.40 -16.31 17.20
N ILE A 255 -11.07 -16.86 16.03
CA ILE A 255 -11.40 -18.24 15.66
C ILE A 255 -10.69 -19.23 16.58
N SER A 256 -9.46 -18.94 16.99
CA SER A 256 -8.63 -19.65 17.98
C SER A 256 -8.15 -21.06 17.61
N SER A 257 -8.98 -21.86 16.93
CA SER A 257 -8.67 -23.24 16.49
C SER A 257 -9.47 -23.58 15.22
N SER A 258 -8.92 -24.48 14.40
CA SER A 258 -9.57 -24.97 13.18
C SER A 258 -10.94 -25.59 13.44
N GLU A 259 -11.11 -26.25 14.59
CA GLU A 259 -12.36 -26.88 15.01
C GLU A 259 -13.54 -25.88 15.10
N TYR A 260 -13.25 -24.59 15.32
CA TYR A 260 -14.27 -23.54 15.40
C TYR A 260 -14.60 -22.91 14.04
N ILE A 261 -13.86 -23.19 12.97
CA ILE A 261 -14.10 -22.60 11.66
C ILE A 261 -15.56 -22.79 11.20
N PRO A 262 -16.18 -23.99 11.28
CA PRO A 262 -17.58 -24.17 10.88
C PRO A 262 -18.55 -23.22 11.59
N LYS A 263 -18.32 -22.92 12.88
CA LYS A 263 -19.12 -21.96 13.65
C LYS A 263 -18.99 -20.55 13.07
N TYR A 264 -17.77 -20.10 12.79
CA TYR A 264 -17.52 -18.77 12.25
C TYR A 264 -17.98 -18.61 10.80
N ILE A 265 -17.96 -19.68 10.02
CA ILE A 265 -18.57 -19.72 8.69
C ILE A 265 -20.08 -19.46 8.79
N VAL A 266 -20.79 -20.10 9.73
CA VAL A 266 -22.21 -19.82 9.96
C VAL A 266 -22.43 -18.37 10.38
N LYS A 267 -21.63 -17.85 11.32
CA LYS A 267 -21.69 -16.43 11.73
C LYS A 267 -21.50 -15.47 10.56
N ALA A 268 -20.52 -15.74 9.68
CA ALA A 268 -20.24 -14.89 8.53
C ALA A 268 -21.39 -14.84 7.51
N LYS A 269 -22.21 -15.89 7.44
CA LYS A 269 -23.40 -15.95 6.56
C LYS A 269 -24.65 -15.34 7.18
N ASP A 270 -24.70 -15.23 8.50
CA ASP A 270 -25.84 -14.65 9.20
C ASP A 270 -25.86 -13.13 9.01
N LYS A 271 -26.97 -12.64 8.45
CA LYS A 271 -27.18 -11.20 8.23
C LYS A 271 -27.31 -10.42 9.53
N ASN A 272 -27.68 -11.08 10.62
CA ASN A 272 -27.87 -10.47 11.94
C ASN A 272 -26.62 -10.53 12.82
N ASP A 273 -25.61 -11.33 12.43
CA ASP A 273 -24.33 -11.38 13.14
C ASP A 273 -23.39 -10.31 12.55
N PRO A 274 -22.66 -9.53 13.39
CA PRO A 274 -21.70 -8.54 12.91
C PRO A 274 -20.42 -9.15 12.32
N PHE A 275 -20.15 -10.44 12.55
CA PHE A 275 -18.93 -11.10 12.09
C PHE A 275 -18.87 -11.21 10.56
N ARG A 276 -17.71 -10.92 9.98
CA ARG A 276 -17.44 -11.06 8.54
C ARG A 276 -16.06 -11.69 8.36
N LEU A 277 -15.88 -12.44 7.27
CA LEU A 277 -14.56 -12.95 6.89
C LEU A 277 -13.70 -11.80 6.34
N ILE A 278 -12.79 -11.31 7.18
CA ILE A 278 -11.82 -10.28 6.80
C ILE A 278 -10.72 -10.90 5.93
N GLY A 279 -10.32 -10.19 4.88
CA GLY A 279 -9.38 -10.70 3.86
C GLY A 279 -10.06 -11.55 2.77
N PHE A 280 -11.40 -11.56 2.72
CA PHE A 280 -12.18 -12.23 1.67
C PHE A 280 -13.06 -11.24 0.90
N GLY A 281 -13.06 -11.38 -0.43
CA GLY A 281 -13.74 -10.48 -1.34
C GLY A 281 -12.91 -9.24 -1.68
N HIS A 282 -13.33 -8.56 -2.74
CA HIS A 282 -12.67 -7.35 -3.22
C HIS A 282 -13.68 -6.42 -3.90
N ARG A 283 -13.48 -5.10 -3.80
CA ARG A 283 -14.38 -4.09 -4.42
C ARG A 283 -14.38 -4.20 -5.95
N VAL A 284 -13.19 -4.43 -6.50
CA VAL A 284 -12.92 -4.51 -7.95
C VAL A 284 -12.91 -5.95 -8.47
N TYR A 285 -12.04 -6.83 -7.95
CA TYR A 285 -11.95 -8.22 -8.40
C TYR A 285 -13.17 -9.07 -8.03
N LYS A 286 -13.79 -9.70 -9.04
CA LYS A 286 -15.01 -10.50 -8.90
C LYS A 286 -14.77 -12.01 -8.98
N ASN A 287 -13.61 -12.49 -9.41
CA ASN A 287 -13.40 -13.92 -9.64
C ASN A 287 -12.16 -14.45 -8.92
N TYR A 288 -11.06 -13.69 -8.91
CA TYR A 288 -9.89 -13.97 -8.11
C TYR A 288 -9.00 -12.71 -8.03
N ASP A 289 -8.20 -12.60 -6.98
CA ASP A 289 -7.20 -11.54 -6.83
C ASP A 289 -5.83 -12.01 -7.37
N PRO A 290 -5.29 -11.40 -8.45
CA PRO A 290 -4.00 -11.78 -9.02
C PRO A 290 -2.82 -11.60 -8.06
N GLN A 291 -2.93 -10.67 -7.13
CA GLN A 291 -1.89 -10.38 -6.14
C GLN A 291 -1.86 -11.47 -5.07
N ALA A 292 -3.04 -11.96 -4.65
CA ALA A 292 -3.15 -13.01 -3.64
C ALA A 292 -2.48 -14.33 -4.07
N ALA A 293 -2.56 -14.69 -5.35
CA ALA A 293 -1.93 -15.91 -5.86
C ALA A 293 -0.39 -15.88 -5.73
N VAL A 294 0.23 -14.72 -6.00
CA VAL A 294 1.68 -14.53 -5.84
C VAL A 294 2.08 -14.61 -4.36
N LEU A 295 1.28 -14.01 -3.47
CA LEU A 295 1.57 -14.03 -2.05
C LEU A 295 1.33 -15.38 -1.39
N LYS A 296 0.43 -16.21 -1.90
CA LYS A 296 0.20 -17.56 -1.37
C LYS A 296 1.47 -18.41 -1.38
N GLU A 297 2.18 -18.44 -2.50
CA GLU A 297 3.42 -19.22 -2.61
C GLU A 297 4.54 -18.56 -1.79
N THR A 298 4.65 -17.23 -1.85
CA THR A 298 5.59 -16.46 -1.02
C THR A 298 5.39 -16.71 0.49
N CYS A 299 4.13 -16.85 0.92
CA CYS A 299 3.77 -17.14 2.30
C CYS A 299 4.35 -18.48 2.74
N LYS A 300 4.20 -19.53 1.93
CA LYS A 300 4.78 -20.86 2.22
C LYS A 300 6.30 -20.81 2.31
N GLU A 301 6.96 -20.09 1.41
CA GLU A 301 8.42 -19.91 1.42
C GLU A 301 8.91 -19.26 2.72
N VAL A 302 8.27 -18.16 3.14
CA VAL A 302 8.60 -17.45 4.39
C VAL A 302 8.37 -18.34 5.61
N LEU A 303 7.23 -19.01 5.68
CA LEU A 303 6.89 -19.86 6.82
C LEU A 303 7.84 -21.05 6.94
N LYS A 304 8.24 -21.65 5.80
CA LYS A 304 9.24 -22.72 5.79
C LYS A 304 10.60 -22.21 6.28
N GLU A 305 11.06 -21.07 5.77
CA GLU A 305 12.35 -20.49 6.16
C GLU A 305 12.40 -20.16 7.66
N LEU A 306 11.28 -19.68 8.23
CA LEU A 306 11.19 -19.34 9.64
C LEU A 306 10.89 -20.55 10.54
N GLY A 307 10.79 -21.77 9.99
CA GLY A 307 10.44 -22.98 10.73
C GLY A 307 9.03 -22.93 11.34
N GLN A 308 8.12 -22.18 10.69
CA GLN A 308 6.75 -21.90 11.12
C GLN A 308 5.68 -22.63 10.28
N LEU A 309 6.07 -23.36 9.23
CA LEU A 309 5.12 -23.98 8.29
C LEU A 309 4.23 -25.04 8.97
N ASP A 310 4.79 -25.86 9.85
CA ASP A 310 4.07 -27.01 10.43
C ASP A 310 3.50 -26.72 11.83
N ASN A 311 3.95 -25.65 12.49
CA ASN A 311 3.70 -25.38 13.91
C ASN A 311 3.12 -23.97 14.17
N ASN A 312 2.66 -23.25 13.15
CA ASN A 312 1.96 -21.97 13.32
C ASN A 312 0.43 -22.18 13.33
N PRO A 313 -0.24 -22.06 14.50
CA PRO A 313 -1.68 -22.30 14.60
C PRO A 313 -2.52 -21.34 13.75
N LEU A 314 -2.09 -20.07 13.62
CA LEU A 314 -2.81 -19.08 12.81
C LEU A 314 -2.77 -19.44 11.32
N LEU A 315 -1.64 -19.99 10.85
CA LEU A 315 -1.52 -20.49 9.49
C LEU A 315 -2.45 -21.68 9.24
N GLN A 316 -2.50 -22.65 10.16
CA GLN A 316 -3.36 -23.82 10.02
C GLN A 316 -4.84 -23.39 9.93
N ILE A 317 -5.25 -22.47 10.80
CA ILE A 317 -6.59 -21.86 10.73
C ILE A 317 -6.81 -21.16 9.40
N ALA A 318 -5.83 -20.37 8.92
CA ALA A 318 -5.94 -19.64 7.66
C ALA A 318 -6.10 -20.57 6.44
N ILE A 319 -5.29 -21.63 6.34
CA ILE A 319 -5.35 -22.60 5.25
C ILE A 319 -6.69 -23.34 5.24
N GLU A 320 -7.15 -23.77 6.40
CA GLU A 320 -8.42 -24.50 6.52
C GLU A 320 -9.62 -23.57 6.27
N LEU A 321 -9.56 -22.34 6.77
CA LEU A 321 -10.58 -21.31 6.52
C LEU A 321 -10.69 -21.00 5.03
N GLU A 322 -9.56 -20.81 4.36
CA GLU A 322 -9.51 -20.66 2.90
C GLU A 322 -10.14 -21.87 2.20
N ALA A 323 -9.71 -23.08 2.55
CA ALA A 323 -10.18 -24.30 1.90
C ALA A 323 -11.69 -24.52 2.05
N ILE A 324 -12.26 -24.15 3.21
CA ILE A 324 -13.69 -24.23 3.47
C ILE A 324 -14.43 -23.13 2.69
N ALA A 325 -13.99 -21.87 2.78
CA ALA A 325 -14.62 -20.75 2.10
C ALA A 325 -14.67 -20.95 0.58
N LEU A 326 -13.61 -21.49 -0.03
CA LEU A 326 -13.55 -21.76 -1.47
C LEU A 326 -14.48 -22.89 -1.94
N LYS A 327 -14.99 -23.73 -1.04
CA LYS A 327 -15.92 -24.83 -1.36
C LYS A 327 -17.37 -24.53 -0.98
N ASP A 328 -17.60 -23.41 -0.30
CA ASP A 328 -18.89 -23.08 0.27
C ASP A 328 -19.71 -22.22 -0.70
N GLU A 329 -20.91 -22.72 -1.06
CA GLU A 329 -21.79 -22.09 -2.06
C GLU A 329 -22.06 -20.60 -1.77
N HIS A 330 -22.21 -20.22 -0.49
CA HIS A 330 -22.50 -18.84 -0.13
C HIS A 330 -21.38 -17.88 -0.56
N PHE A 331 -20.13 -18.31 -0.37
CA PHE A 331 -18.94 -17.50 -0.68
C PHE A 331 -18.62 -17.55 -2.17
N ILE A 332 -18.85 -18.68 -2.84
CA ILE A 332 -18.72 -18.82 -4.29
C ILE A 332 -19.71 -17.89 -5.02
N GLU A 333 -21.00 -17.94 -4.66
CA GLU A 333 -22.04 -17.08 -5.27
C GLU A 333 -21.76 -15.59 -5.07
N ARG A 334 -21.24 -15.22 -3.90
CA ARG A 334 -20.89 -13.84 -3.53
C ARG A 334 -19.48 -13.44 -3.94
N LYS A 335 -18.73 -14.34 -4.60
CA LYS A 335 -17.40 -14.06 -5.12
C LYS A 335 -16.40 -13.60 -4.04
N LEU A 336 -16.50 -14.22 -2.87
CA LEU A 336 -15.68 -13.90 -1.69
C LEU A 336 -14.44 -14.79 -1.66
N TYR A 337 -13.40 -14.37 -2.38
CA TYR A 337 -12.12 -15.07 -2.46
C TYR A 337 -11.06 -14.39 -1.56
N PRO A 338 -10.05 -15.14 -1.06
CA PRO A 338 -8.93 -14.51 -0.36
C PRO A 338 -8.28 -13.42 -1.21
N ASN A 339 -8.04 -12.27 -0.61
CA ASN A 339 -7.38 -11.14 -1.25
C ASN A 339 -5.92 -11.00 -0.79
N VAL A 340 -5.21 -10.02 -1.34
CA VAL A 340 -3.80 -9.73 -1.04
C VAL A 340 -3.53 -9.52 0.46
N ASP A 341 -4.47 -8.92 1.20
CA ASP A 341 -4.30 -8.62 2.63
C ASP A 341 -4.28 -9.89 3.49
N PHE A 342 -5.01 -10.93 3.08
CA PHE A 342 -5.04 -12.20 3.80
C PHE A 342 -3.65 -12.84 3.93
N TYR A 343 -2.91 -12.93 2.82
CA TYR A 343 -1.58 -13.54 2.82
C TYR A 343 -0.49 -12.57 3.32
N SER A 344 -0.60 -11.28 3.01
CA SER A 344 0.39 -10.30 3.49
C SER A 344 0.40 -10.22 5.02
N GLY A 345 -0.77 -10.25 5.66
CA GLY A 345 -0.89 -10.28 7.11
C GLY A 345 -0.22 -11.49 7.77
N ILE A 346 -0.39 -12.68 7.18
CA ILE A 346 0.25 -13.91 7.67
C ILE A 346 1.77 -13.81 7.54
N ILE A 347 2.28 -13.33 6.40
CA ILE A 347 3.72 -13.13 6.17
C ILE A 347 4.29 -12.15 7.21
N TYR A 348 3.65 -11.00 7.41
CA TYR A 348 4.10 -10.01 8.38
C TYR A 348 4.09 -10.57 9.80
N LYS A 349 3.05 -11.32 10.17
CA LYS A 349 2.97 -11.93 11.49
C LYS A 349 4.07 -12.98 11.70
N ALA A 350 4.38 -13.79 10.68
CA ALA A 350 5.47 -14.75 10.72
C ALA A 350 6.83 -14.07 10.91
N MET A 351 7.04 -12.92 10.25
CA MET A 351 8.22 -12.05 10.41
C MET A 351 8.32 -11.37 11.79
N GLY A 352 7.31 -11.51 12.65
CA GLY A 352 7.26 -10.85 13.96
C GLY A 352 6.85 -9.38 13.90
N ILE A 353 6.34 -8.90 12.77
CA ILE A 353 5.83 -7.53 12.64
C ILE A 353 4.49 -7.44 13.38
N PRO A 354 4.30 -6.42 14.25
CA PRO A 354 3.02 -6.23 14.93
C PRO A 354 1.97 -5.66 13.98
N SER A 355 0.71 -6.06 14.15
CA SER A 355 -0.40 -5.71 13.24
C SER A 355 -0.61 -4.20 13.08
N GLN A 356 -0.30 -3.38 14.09
CA GLN A 356 -0.40 -1.92 13.98
C GLN A 356 0.56 -1.28 12.95
N ILE A 357 1.53 -2.05 12.42
CA ILE A 357 2.48 -1.62 11.39
C ILE A 357 2.06 -2.06 9.99
N PHE A 358 1.05 -2.92 9.83
CA PHE A 358 0.72 -3.49 8.51
C PHE A 358 0.28 -2.40 7.53
N THR A 359 -0.59 -1.47 7.94
CA THR A 359 -0.98 -0.33 7.10
C THR A 359 0.17 0.64 6.85
N VAL A 360 1.17 0.72 7.75
CA VAL A 360 2.39 1.51 7.53
C VAL A 360 3.22 0.91 6.39
N LEU A 361 3.35 -0.42 6.34
CA LEU A 361 4.03 -1.13 5.23
C LEU A 361 3.28 -0.94 3.91
N PHE A 362 1.95 -0.98 3.96
CA PHE A 362 1.12 -0.66 2.80
C PHE A 362 1.40 0.78 2.33
N ALA A 363 1.43 1.76 3.24
CA ALA A 363 1.72 3.15 2.90
C ALA A 363 3.10 3.36 2.26
N ILE A 364 4.14 2.62 2.68
CA ILE A 364 5.47 2.64 2.02
C ILE A 364 5.32 2.31 0.54
N ALA A 365 4.70 1.16 0.25
CA ALA A 365 4.52 0.67 -1.11
C ALA A 365 3.66 1.63 -1.95
N ARG A 366 2.50 2.00 -1.41
CA ARG A 366 1.49 2.81 -2.10
C ARG A 366 1.94 4.24 -2.39
N THR A 367 2.94 4.74 -1.67
CA THR A 367 3.49 6.09 -1.86
C THR A 367 4.03 6.29 -3.27
N VAL A 368 4.59 5.26 -3.90
CA VAL A 368 5.04 5.32 -5.29
C VAL A 368 3.85 5.58 -6.24
N GLY A 369 2.77 4.81 -6.09
CA GLY A 369 1.54 5.00 -6.87
C GLY A 369 0.95 6.38 -6.64
N TRP A 370 0.87 6.86 -5.40
CA TRP A 370 0.40 8.21 -5.10
C TRP A 370 1.26 9.30 -5.76
N MET A 371 2.59 9.15 -5.75
CA MET A 371 3.48 10.11 -6.42
C MET A 371 3.31 10.07 -7.95
N ALA A 372 3.16 8.89 -8.55
CA ALA A 372 2.89 8.76 -9.99
C ALA A 372 1.56 9.42 -10.37
N GLN A 373 0.51 9.16 -9.61
CA GLN A 373 -0.83 9.70 -9.81
C GLN A 373 -0.87 11.22 -9.59
N TRP A 374 -0.14 11.73 -8.60
CA TRP A 374 0.03 13.16 -8.34
C TRP A 374 0.80 13.84 -9.49
N LYS A 375 1.88 13.24 -9.97
CA LYS A 375 2.67 13.74 -11.11
C LYS A 375 1.84 13.78 -12.37
N GLU A 376 1.17 12.68 -12.73
CA GLU A 376 0.31 12.61 -13.93
C GLU A 376 -0.80 13.67 -13.89
N MET A 377 -1.44 13.87 -12.74
CA MET A 377 -2.45 14.92 -12.59
C MET A 377 -1.90 16.33 -12.82
N HIS A 378 -0.67 16.63 -12.40
CA HIS A 378 -0.07 17.97 -12.59
C HIS A 378 0.50 18.18 -14.00
N GLU A 379 0.86 17.10 -14.69
CA GLU A 379 1.29 17.11 -16.09
C GLU A 379 0.11 17.12 -17.07
N ASP A 380 -1.11 16.84 -16.59
CA ASP A 380 -2.33 16.83 -17.39
C ASP A 380 -2.70 18.25 -17.88
N PRO A 381 -2.77 18.51 -19.21
CA PRO A 381 -3.17 19.80 -19.73
C PRO A 381 -4.63 20.17 -19.43
N GLU A 382 -5.48 19.19 -19.10
CA GLU A 382 -6.88 19.40 -18.72
C GLU A 382 -7.06 19.65 -17.22
N GLN A 383 -5.96 19.65 -16.45
CA GLN A 383 -5.99 19.78 -14.99
C GLN A 383 -6.77 21.03 -14.55
N LYS A 384 -7.74 20.79 -13.66
CA LYS A 384 -8.51 21.79 -12.95
C LYS A 384 -8.62 21.39 -11.48
N ILE A 385 -8.90 22.37 -10.63
CA ILE A 385 -9.21 22.12 -9.22
C ILE A 385 -10.42 21.17 -9.11
N SER A 386 -10.27 20.09 -8.35
CA SER A 386 -11.35 19.14 -8.06
C SER A 386 -12.34 19.79 -7.10
N ARG A 387 -13.53 20.11 -7.59
CA ARG A 387 -14.56 20.83 -6.83
C ARG A 387 -15.97 20.31 -7.15
N PRO A 388 -16.39 19.17 -6.58
CA PRO A 388 -17.74 18.62 -6.78
C PRO A 388 -18.84 19.56 -6.25
N ARG A 389 -20.09 19.29 -6.65
CA ARG A 389 -21.26 20.17 -6.41
C ARG A 389 -22.19 19.67 -5.32
#